data_AF-A0A074LJB7-F1
#
_entry.id   AF-A0A074LJB7-F1
#
_cell.length_a   1.000
_cell.length_b   1.000
_cell.length_c   1.000
_cell.angle_alpha   90.00
_cell.angle_beta   90.00
_cell.angle_gamma   90.00
#
_symmetry.space_group_name_H-M   'P 1'
#
loop_
_entity.id
_entity.type
_entity.pdbx_description
1 polymer ?
#
loop_
_entity_poly.entity_id
_entity_poly.type
_entity_poly.pdbx_seq_one_letter_code
_entity_poly.pdbx_strand_id
1 'polypeptide(L)'
;MKKKMAWLILSAFAFSMFPSAAQATTGYTYIYDKNNRLTRIDVNGVATYSFTYDKNGNLLKIEQVTGRVSNLTVTTGNGTATLQWAPPQTGTVTGYRVYRKGVLVTTLSAVTSYTFTGLVTGQYTFSITPVFDYGDGVTTTTEPIQVYQTLPNSGGGMTPGDPTPAS
;
A
#
# COMPACT_ATOMS: atom_id res chain seq x y z
N MET A 1 27.14 17.99 -26.50
CA MET A 1 28.07 17.55 -25.43
C MET A 1 27.32 16.67 -24.45
N LYS A 2 27.71 15.39 -24.37
CA LYS A 2 27.08 14.35 -23.55
C LYS A 2 27.35 14.66 -22.07
N LYS A 3 26.33 15.01 -21.28
CA LYS A 3 26.48 15.25 -19.84
C LYS A 3 26.05 14.02 -19.06
N LYS A 4 26.92 13.66 -18.12
CA LYS A 4 27.07 12.38 -17.45
C LYS A 4 25.80 11.96 -16.71
N MET A 5 25.39 10.71 -16.92
CA MET A 5 24.38 10.03 -16.11
C MET A 5 24.85 9.97 -14.66
N ALA A 6 24.05 10.53 -13.74
CA ALA A 6 24.15 10.23 -12.32
C ALA A 6 23.24 9.01 -12.07
N TRP A 7 23.86 7.85 -11.96
CA TRP A 7 23.21 6.60 -11.60
C TRP A 7 23.19 6.52 -10.07
N LEU A 8 22.03 6.67 -9.43
CA LEU A 8 21.78 6.24 -8.05
C LEU A 8 20.26 6.11 -7.81
N ILE A 9 19.85 4.83 -7.72
CA ILE A 9 18.62 4.23 -7.14
C ILE A 9 17.29 4.60 -7.84
N LEU A 10 16.58 3.73 -8.57
CA LEU A 10 16.06 2.42 -8.16
C LEU A 10 16.02 1.43 -9.34
N SER A 11 16.89 0.41 -9.32
CA SER A 11 16.73 -0.81 -10.09
C SER A 11 16.04 -1.86 -9.21
N ALA A 12 14.74 -2.06 -9.39
CA ALA A 12 14.06 -3.28 -8.96
C ALA A 12 12.70 -3.39 -9.66
N PHE A 13 12.65 -4.05 -10.81
CA PHE A 13 11.62 -5.06 -11.10
C PHE A 13 12.06 -5.83 -12.34
N ALA A 14 12.66 -7.01 -12.12
CA ALA A 14 12.77 -8.04 -13.14
C ALA A 14 11.56 -8.97 -12.94
N PHE A 15 10.73 -9.19 -13.95
CA PHE A 15 10.17 -10.52 -14.17
C PHE A 15 9.67 -10.75 -15.61
N SER A 16 10.28 -11.77 -16.23
CA SER A 16 9.77 -12.77 -17.19
C SER A 16 8.92 -12.36 -18.41
N MET A 17 9.39 -12.86 -19.56
CA MET A 17 8.70 -12.96 -20.85
C MET A 17 7.23 -13.40 -20.76
N PHE A 18 6.33 -12.63 -21.38
CA PHE A 18 5.16 -13.11 -22.12
C PHE A 18 4.95 -12.18 -23.35
N PRO A 19 4.56 -12.67 -24.54
CA PRO A 19 4.52 -11.85 -25.75
C PRO A 19 3.22 -11.05 -25.88
N SER A 20 3.39 -9.85 -26.45
CA SER A 20 2.41 -9.09 -27.26
C SER A 20 1.14 -8.56 -26.60
N ALA A 21 1.25 -7.38 -26.01
CA ALA A 21 0.28 -6.29 -26.20
C ALA A 21 1.09 -4.99 -26.39
N ALA A 22 0.64 -4.09 -27.26
CA ALA A 22 1.34 -2.85 -27.61
C ALA A 22 1.94 -2.17 -26.37
N GLN A 23 3.26 -2.15 -26.26
CA GLN A 23 3.93 -1.48 -25.15
C GLN A 23 3.58 0.00 -25.27
N ALA A 24 2.75 0.51 -24.36
CA ALA A 24 2.63 1.95 -24.16
C ALA A 24 4.05 2.45 -23.88
N THR A 25 4.61 3.26 -24.78
CA THR A 25 5.91 3.88 -24.56
C THR A 25 5.78 4.75 -23.31
N THR A 26 6.35 4.30 -22.19
CA THR A 26 6.35 5.07 -20.95
C THR A 26 7.08 6.39 -21.20
N GLY A 27 6.34 7.50 -21.14
CA GLY A 27 6.87 8.83 -21.37
C GLY A 27 7.40 9.42 -20.09
N TYR A 28 8.71 9.68 -20.01
CA TYR A 28 9.33 10.37 -18.88
C TYR A 28 9.58 11.84 -19.23
N THR A 29 9.05 12.74 -18.40
CA THR A 29 9.34 14.18 -18.48
C THR A 29 10.09 14.60 -17.22
N TYR A 30 11.28 15.19 -17.41
CA TYR A 30 12.11 15.73 -16.34
C TYR A 30 11.99 17.25 -16.32
N ILE A 31 11.54 17.80 -15.21
CA ILE A 31 11.38 19.24 -15.01
C ILE A 31 12.52 19.73 -14.14
N TYR A 32 13.14 20.85 -14.54
CA TYR A 32 14.31 21.42 -13.87
C TYR A 32 14.03 22.83 -13.39
N ASP A 33 14.76 23.27 -12.37
CA ASP A 33 14.81 24.68 -11.99
C ASP A 33 15.74 25.50 -12.90
N LYS A 34 15.80 26.83 -12.68
CA LYS A 34 16.67 27.76 -13.41
C LYS A 34 18.17 27.44 -13.32
N ASN A 35 18.58 26.62 -12.37
CA ASN A 35 19.96 26.19 -12.16
C ASN A 35 20.24 24.81 -12.78
N ASN A 36 19.31 24.29 -13.60
CA ASN A 36 19.36 22.95 -14.22
C ASN A 36 19.39 21.79 -13.20
N ARG A 37 18.80 21.97 -12.01
CA ARG A 37 18.62 20.88 -11.04
C ARG A 37 17.23 20.26 -11.22
N LEU A 38 17.13 18.94 -11.16
CA LEU A 38 15.88 18.20 -11.36
C LEU A 38 14.90 18.50 -10.22
N THR A 39 13.73 19.06 -10.49
CA THR A 39 12.73 19.37 -9.46
C THR A 39 11.55 18.43 -9.48
N ARG A 40 11.26 17.77 -10.61
CA ARG A 40 10.12 16.87 -10.74
C ARG A 40 10.31 15.86 -11.88
N ILE A 41 9.80 14.66 -11.68
CA ILE A 41 9.65 13.63 -12.71
C ILE A 41 8.16 13.39 -12.91
N ASP A 42 7.73 13.50 -14.16
CA ASP A 42 6.41 13.06 -14.59
C ASP A 42 6.54 11.77 -15.39
N VAL A 43 5.70 10.79 -15.08
CA VAL A 43 5.57 9.58 -15.87
C VAL A 43 4.19 9.54 -16.50
N ASN A 44 4.14 9.42 -17.83
CA ASN A 44 2.90 9.50 -18.62
C ASN A 44 2.10 10.79 -18.33
N GLY A 45 2.80 11.90 -18.06
CA GLY A 45 2.20 13.19 -17.72
C GLY A 45 1.72 13.33 -16.27
N VAL A 46 1.89 12.32 -15.42
CA VAL A 46 1.53 12.35 -14.00
C VAL A 46 2.77 12.63 -13.15
N ALA A 47 2.69 13.60 -12.25
CA ALA A 47 3.73 13.85 -11.26
C ALA A 47 3.99 12.59 -10.41
N THR A 48 5.20 12.05 -10.46
CA THR A 48 5.57 10.85 -9.70
C THR A 48 6.52 11.19 -8.56
N TYR A 49 7.51 12.04 -8.82
CA TYR A 49 8.48 12.48 -7.81
C TYR A 49 8.68 13.99 -7.83
N SER A 50 8.88 14.58 -6.65
CA SER A 50 9.38 15.93 -6.48
C SER A 50 10.70 15.92 -5.69
N PHE A 51 11.57 16.88 -6.00
CA PHE A 51 12.91 17.00 -5.44
C PHE A 51 13.11 18.44 -4.96
N THR A 52 13.54 18.61 -3.71
CA THR A 52 13.89 19.93 -3.16
C THR A 52 15.36 19.98 -2.76
N TYR A 53 15.94 21.17 -2.81
CA TYR A 53 17.36 21.39 -2.57
C TYR A 53 17.58 22.49 -1.54
N ASP A 54 18.68 22.38 -0.80
CA ASP A 54 19.18 23.47 0.03
C ASP A 54 19.77 24.62 -0.82
N LYS A 55 20.17 25.70 -0.14
CA LYS A 55 20.79 26.88 -0.77
C LYS A 55 22.13 26.58 -1.46
N ASN A 56 22.83 25.52 -1.06
CA ASN A 56 24.11 25.10 -1.61
C ASN A 56 23.92 24.13 -2.81
N GLY A 57 22.70 23.66 -3.04
CA GLY A 57 22.33 22.73 -4.10
C GLY A 57 22.41 21.25 -3.75
N ASN A 58 22.50 20.91 -2.46
CA ASN A 58 22.35 19.53 -2.02
C ASN A 58 20.88 19.16 -1.96
N LEU A 59 20.58 17.90 -2.28
CA LEU A 59 19.22 17.36 -2.21
C LEU A 59 18.76 17.31 -0.73
N LEU A 60 17.63 17.96 -0.45
CA LEU A 60 17.03 18.03 0.88
C LEU A 60 15.91 17.00 1.06
N LYS A 61 15.07 16.82 0.02
CA LYS A 61 13.92 15.91 0.08
C LYS A 61 13.65 15.30 -1.30
N ILE A 62 13.28 14.03 -1.29
CA ILE A 62 12.56 13.39 -2.39
C ILE A 62 11.17 13.05 -1.85
N GLU A 63 10.13 13.39 -2.60
CA GLU A 63 8.76 13.03 -2.23
C GLU A 63 8.08 12.35 -3.40
N GLN A 64 7.49 11.18 -3.12
CA GLN A 64 6.61 10.52 -4.07
C GLN A 64 5.27 11.25 -4.04
N VAL A 65 4.91 11.86 -5.16
CA VAL A 65 3.73 12.71 -5.31
C VAL A 65 2.60 12.02 -6.10
N THR A 66 2.82 10.76 -6.47
CA THR A 66 1.82 9.88 -7.06
C THR A 66 0.57 9.76 -6.18
N GLY A 67 -0.58 9.46 -6.80
CA GLY A 67 -1.85 9.26 -6.09
C GLY A 67 -1.80 8.20 -4.97
N ARG A 68 -2.68 8.39 -3.98
CA ARG A 68 -2.95 7.46 -2.87
C ARG A 68 -4.44 7.13 -2.82
N VAL A 69 -4.80 6.05 -2.12
CA VAL A 69 -6.22 5.78 -1.86
C VAL A 69 -6.80 6.82 -0.91
N SER A 70 -8.08 7.11 -1.06
CA SER A 70 -8.87 7.91 -0.11
C SER A 70 -9.96 7.06 0.53
N ASN A 71 -10.59 7.59 1.59
CA ASN A 71 -11.70 6.93 2.30
C ASN A 71 -11.38 5.47 2.70
N LEU A 72 -10.16 5.21 3.16
CA LEU A 72 -9.78 3.89 3.67
C LEU A 72 -10.52 3.64 4.99
N THR A 73 -11.49 2.74 4.97
CA THR A 73 -12.24 2.29 6.15
C THR A 73 -11.93 0.84 6.45
N VAL A 74 -12.08 0.46 7.73
CA VAL A 74 -11.93 -0.92 8.18
C VAL A 74 -13.12 -1.30 9.03
N THR A 75 -13.81 -2.37 8.63
CA THR A 75 -14.89 -2.99 9.40
C THR A 75 -14.38 -4.29 10.00
N THR A 76 -14.30 -4.34 11.33
CA THR A 76 -13.86 -5.54 12.05
C THR A 76 -15.01 -6.50 12.32
N GLY A 77 -14.73 -7.80 12.24
CA GLY A 77 -15.62 -8.87 12.67
C GLY A 77 -14.86 -9.91 13.50
N ASN A 78 -15.49 -11.06 13.73
CA ASN A 78 -14.89 -12.15 14.50
C ASN A 78 -13.64 -12.72 13.80
N GLY A 79 -12.46 -12.30 14.24
CA GLY A 79 -11.18 -12.65 13.64
C GLY A 79 -11.03 -12.17 12.20
N THR A 80 -11.75 -11.11 11.82
CA THR A 80 -11.72 -10.54 10.47
C THR A 80 -11.58 -9.03 10.49
N ALA A 81 -11.01 -8.49 9.42
CA ALA A 81 -10.97 -7.06 9.16
C ALA A 81 -11.16 -6.83 7.65
N THR A 82 -12.25 -6.19 7.27
CA THR A 82 -12.53 -5.84 5.87
C THR A 82 -12.15 -4.40 5.63
N LEU A 83 -11.20 -4.19 4.72
CA LEU A 83 -10.81 -2.90 4.19
C LEU A 83 -11.72 -2.54 3.01
N GLN A 84 -12.12 -1.27 2.95
CA GLN A 84 -12.71 -0.64 1.76
C GLN A 84 -12.02 0.69 1.50
N TRP A 85 -11.88 1.07 0.23
CA TRP A 85 -11.22 2.33 -0.15
C TRP A 85 -11.73 2.87 -1.48
N ALA A 86 -11.48 4.15 -1.73
CA ALA A 86 -11.66 4.78 -3.02
C ALA A 86 -10.32 4.85 -3.78
N PRO A 87 -10.31 4.58 -5.10
CA PRO A 87 -9.10 4.68 -5.90
C PRO A 87 -8.57 6.13 -5.96
N PRO A 88 -7.26 6.32 -6.17
CA PRO A 88 -6.68 7.59 -6.57
C PRO A 88 -7.44 8.25 -7.73
N GLN A 89 -7.58 9.58 -7.69
CA GLN A 89 -8.26 10.36 -8.74
C GLN A 89 -7.38 10.61 -9.97
N THR A 90 -6.07 10.35 -9.88
CA THR A 90 -5.09 10.56 -10.94
C THR A 90 -4.24 9.30 -11.13
N GLY A 91 -3.88 9.04 -12.39
CA GLY A 91 -3.13 7.86 -12.81
C GLY A 91 -4.02 6.63 -13.05
N THR A 92 -3.52 5.70 -13.86
CA THR A 92 -4.19 4.43 -14.16
C THR A 92 -3.79 3.38 -13.12
N VAL A 93 -4.69 3.04 -12.21
CA VAL A 93 -4.45 2.00 -11.21
C VAL A 93 -4.57 0.62 -11.85
N THR A 94 -3.50 -0.17 -11.76
CA THR A 94 -3.43 -1.56 -12.24
C THR A 94 -3.64 -2.56 -11.10
N GLY A 95 -3.44 -2.14 -9.85
CA GLY A 95 -3.63 -3.00 -8.68
C GLY A 95 -3.38 -2.33 -7.34
N TYR A 96 -3.29 -3.13 -6.29
CA TYR A 96 -3.01 -2.68 -4.92
C TYR A 96 -2.10 -3.66 -4.19
N ARG A 97 -1.18 -3.14 -3.40
CA ARG A 97 -0.43 -3.93 -2.40
C ARG A 97 -1.04 -3.70 -1.03
N VAL A 98 -1.36 -4.79 -0.34
CA VAL A 98 -2.01 -4.75 0.98
C VAL A 98 -1.05 -5.29 2.03
N TYR A 99 -0.92 -4.54 3.12
CA TYR A 99 0.04 -4.80 4.19
C TYR A 99 -0.69 -4.94 5.53
N ARG A 100 -0.10 -5.75 6.41
CA ARG A 100 -0.52 -5.91 7.81
C ARG A 100 0.70 -5.74 8.69
N LYS A 101 0.64 -4.83 9.67
CA LYS A 101 1.77 -4.48 10.55
C LYS A 101 3.05 -4.16 9.76
N GLY A 102 2.90 -3.45 8.63
CA GLY A 102 4.00 -3.08 7.73
C GLY A 102 4.51 -4.19 6.80
N VAL A 103 4.07 -5.43 6.95
CA VAL A 103 4.49 -6.56 6.10
C VAL A 103 3.52 -6.75 4.94
N LEU A 104 4.03 -6.90 3.71
CA LEU A 104 3.22 -7.20 2.53
C LEU A 104 2.51 -8.55 2.71
N VAL A 105 1.18 -8.55 2.59
CA VAL A 105 0.36 -9.76 2.69
C VAL A 105 -0.04 -10.25 1.31
N THR A 106 -0.47 -9.36 0.42
CA THR A 106 -0.89 -9.73 -0.93
C THR A 106 -0.83 -8.56 -1.92
N THR A 107 -0.86 -8.90 -3.21
CA THR A 107 -1.07 -7.97 -4.31
C THR A 107 -2.39 -8.31 -5.01
N LEU A 108 -3.21 -7.30 -5.26
CA LEU A 108 -4.54 -7.40 -5.84
C LEU A 108 -4.55 -6.73 -7.21
N SER A 109 -5.48 -7.14 -8.07
CA SER A 109 -5.88 -6.36 -9.25
C SER A 109 -6.57 -5.06 -8.83
N ALA A 110 -7.08 -4.27 -9.79
CA ALA A 110 -7.78 -3.02 -9.53
C ALA A 110 -9.17 -3.21 -8.86
N VAL A 111 -9.18 -3.62 -7.60
CA VAL A 111 -10.36 -3.79 -6.73
C VAL A 111 -10.41 -2.71 -5.65
N THR A 112 -11.51 -2.61 -4.91
CA THR A 112 -11.70 -1.57 -3.88
C THR A 112 -12.02 -2.13 -2.49
N SER A 113 -11.84 -3.44 -2.29
CA SER A 113 -12.03 -4.10 -1.01
C SER A 113 -11.09 -5.29 -0.82
N TYR A 114 -10.78 -5.60 0.44
CA TYR A 114 -10.03 -6.78 0.84
C TYR A 114 -10.35 -7.19 2.27
N THR A 115 -10.59 -8.47 2.52
CA THR A 115 -10.86 -9.00 3.87
C THR A 115 -9.70 -9.84 4.36
N PHE A 116 -9.11 -9.41 5.48
CA PHE A 116 -8.27 -10.28 6.30
C PHE A 116 -9.16 -11.25 7.08
N THR A 117 -8.78 -12.52 7.09
CA THR A 117 -9.40 -13.58 7.88
C THR A 117 -8.37 -14.26 8.78
N GLY A 118 -8.84 -15.00 9.78
CA GLY A 118 -7.96 -15.73 10.70
C GLY A 118 -7.10 -14.81 11.58
N LEU A 119 -7.55 -13.58 11.82
CA LEU A 119 -6.90 -12.69 12.77
C LEU A 119 -7.21 -13.14 14.19
N VAL A 120 -6.20 -13.19 15.04
CA VAL A 120 -6.37 -13.38 16.49
C VAL A 120 -6.62 -12.03 17.17
N THR A 121 -7.20 -12.06 18.36
CA THR A 121 -7.45 -10.85 19.16
C THR A 121 -6.18 -10.04 19.35
N GLY A 122 -6.21 -8.75 18.99
CA GLY A 122 -5.09 -7.84 19.16
C GLY A 122 -5.14 -6.56 18.32
N GLN A 123 -4.11 -5.73 18.47
CA GLN A 123 -3.93 -4.49 17.71
C GLN A 123 -3.31 -4.76 16.33
N TYR A 124 -3.83 -4.12 15.29
CA TYR A 124 -3.30 -4.18 13.93
C TYR A 124 -3.27 -2.80 13.27
N THR A 125 -2.22 -2.56 12.49
CA THR A 125 -2.22 -1.52 11.46
C THR A 125 -2.34 -2.18 10.11
N PHE A 126 -3.15 -1.59 9.23
CA PHE A 126 -3.28 -2.02 7.85
C PHE A 126 -2.83 -0.89 6.93
N SER A 127 -2.15 -1.26 5.85
CA SER A 127 -1.72 -0.29 4.85
C SER A 127 -2.07 -0.77 3.45
N ILE A 128 -2.27 0.19 2.56
CA ILE A 128 -2.52 -0.07 1.15
C ILE A 128 -1.73 0.90 0.28
N THR A 129 -1.08 0.36 -0.73
CA THR A 129 -0.34 1.11 -1.75
C THR A 129 -1.02 0.86 -3.09
N PRO A 130 -1.56 1.88 -3.77
CA PRO A 130 -2.03 1.70 -5.14
C PRO A 130 -0.84 1.42 -6.06
N VAL A 131 -1.05 0.59 -7.07
CA VAL A 131 -0.07 0.27 -8.10
C VAL A 131 -0.59 0.83 -9.41
N PHE A 132 0.23 1.61 -10.08
CA PHE A 132 -0.03 2.20 -11.39
C PHE A 132 0.79 1.48 -12.47
N ASP A 133 0.48 1.73 -13.73
CA ASP A 133 1.25 1.28 -14.89
C ASP A 133 2.70 1.80 -14.91
N TYR A 134 2.97 2.89 -14.18
CA TYR A 134 4.29 3.48 -14.03
C TYR A 134 4.95 3.26 -12.65
N GLY A 135 4.35 2.43 -11.79
CA GLY A 135 4.91 2.08 -10.48
C GLY A 135 3.99 2.41 -9.31
N ASP A 136 4.57 2.50 -8.12
CA ASP A 136 3.79 2.56 -6.88
C ASP A 136 3.26 3.95 -6.59
N GLY A 137 2.09 3.98 -5.97
CA GLY A 137 1.52 5.15 -5.32
C GLY A 137 2.00 5.33 -3.91
N VAL A 138 1.45 6.34 -3.25
CA VAL A 138 1.77 6.59 -1.84
C VAL A 138 0.94 5.66 -0.96
N THR A 139 1.60 5.01 0.00
CA THR A 139 0.96 4.14 0.99
C THR A 139 0.06 4.94 1.92
N THR A 140 -1.19 4.50 2.06
CA THR A 140 -2.12 4.96 3.09
C THR A 140 -2.17 3.92 4.21
N THR A 141 -1.91 4.34 5.45
CA THR A 141 -1.90 3.47 6.64
C THR A 141 -3.00 3.91 7.60
N THR A 142 -3.71 2.95 8.19
CA THR A 142 -4.70 3.21 9.23
C THR A 142 -4.03 3.50 10.57
N GLU A 143 -4.75 4.19 11.46
CA GLU A 143 -4.45 4.11 12.89
C GLU A 143 -4.53 2.65 13.40
N PRO A 144 -3.95 2.32 14.57
CA PRO A 144 -4.09 1.00 15.17
C PRO A 144 -5.56 0.63 15.44
N ILE A 145 -5.97 -0.56 14.99
CA ILE A 145 -7.34 -1.08 15.09
C ILE A 145 -7.35 -2.31 15.99
N GLN A 146 -8.28 -2.36 16.94
CA GLN A 146 -8.55 -3.58 17.72
C GLN A 146 -9.39 -4.56 16.90
N VAL A 147 -8.89 -5.78 16.73
CA VAL A 147 -9.65 -6.91 16.21
C VAL A 147 -9.89 -7.88 17.35
N TYR A 148 -11.11 -8.41 17.44
CA TYR A 148 -11.47 -9.45 18.40
C TYR A 148 -11.78 -10.75 17.66
N GLN A 149 -11.27 -11.85 18.18
CA GLN A 149 -11.64 -13.19 17.79
C GLN A 149 -12.26 -13.89 18.99
N THR A 150 -13.46 -14.44 18.82
CA THR A 150 -14.01 -15.36 19.79
C THR A 150 -13.23 -16.66 19.66
N LEU A 151 -12.52 -17.05 20.71
CA LEU A 151 -12.00 -18.41 20.77
C LEU A 151 -13.19 -19.38 20.73
N PRO A 152 -13.09 -20.51 20.02
CA PRO A 152 -14.09 -21.57 20.19
C PRO A 152 -14.16 -21.85 21.68
N ASN A 153 -15.38 -21.74 22.23
CA ASN A 153 -15.63 -22.00 23.63
C ASN A 153 -15.05 -23.40 23.90
N SER A 154 -13.91 -23.49 24.59
CA SER A 154 -13.40 -24.77 25.04
C SER A 154 -14.45 -25.21 26.04
N GLY A 155 -15.36 -26.08 25.59
CA GLY A 155 -16.43 -26.62 26.40
C GLY A 155 -15.81 -27.31 27.60
N GLY A 156 -15.56 -26.55 28.66
CA GLY A 156 -15.49 -27.04 30.00
C GLY A 156 -16.88 -27.57 30.28
N GLY A 157 -17.10 -28.83 29.91
CA GLY A 157 -18.20 -29.62 30.40
C GLY A 157 -18.03 -29.74 31.90
N MET A 158 -18.40 -28.68 32.62
CA MET A 158 -18.84 -28.82 33.99
C MET A 158 -20.22 -29.47 33.85
N THR A 159 -20.25 -30.80 33.82
CA THR A 159 -21.50 -31.55 33.98
C THR A 159 -22.16 -31.03 35.25
N PRO A 160 -23.43 -30.59 35.21
CA PRO A 160 -24.20 -30.35 36.42
C PRO A 160 -24.32 -31.67 37.18
N GLY A 161 -23.47 -31.85 38.19
CA GLY A 161 -23.65 -32.89 39.20
C GLY A 161 -24.83 -32.48 40.07
N ASP A 162 -26.01 -32.91 39.63
CA ASP A 162 -27.29 -33.16 40.30
C ASP A 162 -27.49 -32.69 41.77
N PRO A 163 -28.66 -32.12 42.12
CA PRO A 163 -29.03 -31.82 43.50
C PRO A 163 -29.59 -33.04 44.26
N THR A 164 -29.00 -33.37 45.43
CA THR A 164 -29.57 -33.92 46.71
C THR A 164 -30.35 -35.27 46.74
N PRO A 165 -30.25 -36.07 47.84
CA PRO A 165 -31.14 -35.88 49.00
C PRO A 165 -30.51 -36.13 50.40
N ALA A 166 -31.26 -35.66 51.40
CA ALA A 166 -30.94 -35.60 52.83
C ALA A 166 -30.63 -36.94 53.53
N SER A 167 -29.90 -36.83 54.64
CA SER A 167 -30.22 -37.47 55.92
C SER A 167 -29.66 -36.63 57.06
#